data_AF-A0A3N7E8X4-F1
#
_entry.id   AF-A0A3N7E8X4-F1
#
_cell.length_a   1.000
_cell.length_b   1.000
_cell.length_c   1.000
_cell.angle_alpha   90.00
_cell.angle_beta   90.00
_cell.angle_gamma   90.00
#
_symmetry.space_group_name_H-M   'P 1'
#
loop_
_entity.id
_entity.type
_entity.pdbx_description
1 polymer ?
#
loop_
_entity_poly.entity_id
_entity_poly.type
_entity_poly.pdbx_seq_one_letter_code
_entity_poly.pdbx_strand_id
1 'polypeptide(L)'
;MYFLTAKDPNYIVKGSRDPLGMQVIWQAAGRRLIPDLSTVSSSIIDFQIMCIASYYKKELRIEDKAFQSFFNRLEKLMAFVRFQKNPKEGFNGVDRINKLINTPNKTITISDQQEILSNQKAYGVWGKYNRPFSDAGITEISGFHELMKKKIKTVPAFDKMIDRLVRKPVDQNTEFNKSQLQLIYPLIDKPEGDERNLFIKTLLKDNCENSLYKAISENKNLLGMSLYELIENLSLNSASEELNHSLDSIRRTELILSPLNHIFRYLQTKSYWTRFEISVSSAIEQTRTNVDTEGLDISIQELNKFLTLPNVELVLGLANRNEQVSAGRKSVAWMKMNENGLEVNHFEGARSMYDYNPTIHNDNSYFISSYLNIYRQLH
;
A
#
# COMPACT_ATOMS: atom_id res chain seq x y z
N MET A 1 3.30 -52.47 0.19
CA MET A 1 2.47 -51.46 0.87
C MET A 1 3.41 -50.39 1.40
N TYR A 2 3.53 -49.25 0.73
CA TYR A 2 4.42 -48.17 1.14
C TYR A 2 3.59 -47.13 1.92
N PHE A 3 3.94 -46.95 3.19
CA PHE A 3 3.46 -45.83 4.00
C PHE A 3 4.22 -44.56 3.57
N LEU A 4 3.51 -43.61 2.98
CA LEU A 4 4.01 -42.26 2.70
C LEU A 4 3.76 -41.39 3.94
N THR A 5 4.71 -41.29 4.86
CA THR A 5 4.57 -40.46 6.09
C THR A 5 5.68 -39.41 6.30
N ALA A 6 6.43 -39.04 5.27
CA ALA A 6 7.30 -37.86 5.33
C ALA A 6 6.70 -36.73 4.49
N LYS A 7 6.32 -35.62 5.14
CA LYS A 7 6.08 -34.35 4.45
C LYS A 7 7.33 -34.03 3.62
N ASP A 8 7.16 -33.74 2.33
CA ASP A 8 8.27 -33.29 1.48
C ASP A 8 8.92 -32.07 2.14
N PRO A 9 10.22 -32.11 2.49
CA PRO A 9 10.92 -30.96 3.08
C PRO A 9 10.98 -29.75 2.14
N ASN A 10 10.66 -29.94 0.84
CA ASN A 10 10.53 -28.87 -0.14
C ASN A 10 9.09 -28.35 -0.30
N TYR A 11 8.11 -28.88 0.45
CA TYR A 11 6.76 -28.33 0.47
C TYR A 11 6.74 -27.01 1.25
N ILE A 12 7.16 -25.94 0.58
CA ILE A 12 7.09 -24.59 1.11
C ILE A 12 5.61 -24.19 1.10
N VAL A 13 5.02 -24.08 2.29
CA VAL A 13 3.73 -23.41 2.46
C VAL A 13 3.88 -22.03 1.81
N LYS A 14 3.11 -21.71 0.77
CA LYS A 14 3.12 -20.34 0.23
C LYS A 14 2.62 -19.41 1.33
N GLY A 15 3.55 -18.68 1.93
CA GLY A 15 3.28 -17.77 3.01
C GLY A 15 2.27 -16.69 2.61
N SER A 16 1.35 -16.36 3.52
CA SER A 16 0.59 -15.12 3.41
C SER A 16 1.45 -13.97 3.92
N ARG A 17 1.50 -12.84 3.21
CA ARG A 17 2.27 -11.65 3.65
C ARG A 17 1.80 -11.05 4.98
N ASP A 18 0.63 -11.47 5.46
CA ASP A 18 0.02 -11.03 6.71
C ASP A 18 -0.55 -12.26 7.47
N PRO A 19 0.30 -13.10 8.07
CA PRO A 19 -0.09 -14.40 8.63
C PRO A 19 -1.06 -14.31 9.82
N LEU A 20 -1.19 -13.14 10.43
CA LEU A 20 -2.08 -12.88 11.56
C LEU A 20 -3.32 -12.04 11.20
N GLY A 21 -3.42 -11.57 9.96
CA GLY A 21 -4.56 -10.75 9.50
C GLY A 21 -4.54 -9.32 10.07
N MET A 22 -3.40 -8.85 10.58
CA MET A 22 -3.31 -7.56 11.30
C MET A 22 -3.42 -6.37 10.36
N GLN A 23 -3.01 -6.53 9.09
CA GLN A 23 -3.07 -5.43 8.13
C GLN A 23 -4.52 -4.97 7.91
N VAL A 24 -5.49 -5.90 7.83
CA VAL A 24 -6.90 -5.56 7.61
C VAL A 24 -7.49 -4.84 8.83
N ILE A 25 -7.12 -5.27 10.04
CA ILE A 25 -7.55 -4.67 11.31
C ILE A 25 -7.00 -3.24 11.41
N TRP A 26 -5.69 -3.07 11.19
CA TRP A 26 -5.07 -1.74 11.18
C TRP A 26 -5.68 -0.84 10.09
N GLN A 27 -5.98 -1.41 8.92
CA GLN A 27 -6.60 -0.66 7.84
C GLN A 27 -7.99 -0.12 8.22
N ALA A 28 -8.78 -0.87 8.98
CA ALA A 28 -10.06 -0.39 9.48
C ALA A 28 -9.88 0.82 10.42
N ALA A 29 -8.88 0.79 11.30
CA ALA A 29 -8.55 1.92 12.16
C ALA A 29 -8.11 3.14 11.36
N GLY A 30 -7.16 2.99 10.43
CA GLY A 30 -6.64 4.11 9.66
C GLY A 30 -7.65 4.73 8.67
N ARG A 31 -8.58 3.95 8.11
CA ARG A 31 -9.66 4.47 7.25
C ARG A 31 -10.66 5.37 7.97
N ARG A 32 -10.75 5.27 9.30
CA ARG A 32 -11.56 6.22 10.09
C ARG A 32 -11.01 7.64 9.98
N LEU A 33 -9.71 7.81 9.78
CA LEU A 33 -9.09 9.12 9.55
C LEU A 33 -8.94 9.44 8.05
N ILE A 34 -8.32 8.55 7.29
CA ILE A 34 -7.97 8.74 5.87
C ILE A 34 -8.79 7.73 5.03
N PRO A 35 -9.96 8.13 4.50
CA PRO A 35 -10.91 7.18 3.91
C PRO A 35 -10.46 6.63 2.54
N ASP A 36 -9.91 7.50 1.70
CA ASP A 36 -9.88 7.26 0.25
C ASP A 36 -8.52 6.75 -0.26
N LEU A 37 -7.46 6.85 0.54
CA LEU A 37 -6.14 6.33 0.17
C LEU A 37 -6.01 4.84 0.52
N SER A 38 -5.11 4.17 -0.20
CA SER A 38 -4.62 2.81 0.10
C SER A 38 -3.21 2.85 0.69
N THR A 39 -2.72 1.70 1.17
CA THR A 39 -1.34 1.55 1.65
C THR A 39 -0.29 1.68 0.53
N VAL A 40 -0.71 1.72 -0.74
CA VAL A 40 0.16 1.72 -1.92
C VAL A 40 -0.14 2.84 -2.91
N SER A 41 -1.09 3.73 -2.60
CA SER A 41 -1.50 4.84 -3.47
C SER A 41 -0.86 6.14 -2.98
N SER A 42 0.44 6.26 -3.17
CA SER A 42 1.25 7.36 -2.65
C SER A 42 1.91 8.20 -3.73
N SER A 43 1.62 7.99 -5.02
CA SER A 43 2.18 8.77 -6.13
C SER A 43 1.13 9.64 -6.80
N ILE A 44 1.39 10.96 -6.89
CA ILE A 44 0.58 11.90 -7.66
C ILE A 44 0.64 11.59 -9.15
N ILE A 45 1.78 11.17 -9.68
CA ILE A 45 1.92 10.83 -11.10
C ILE A 45 0.98 9.67 -11.46
N ASP A 46 0.87 8.66 -10.60
CA ASP A 46 -0.06 7.54 -10.82
C ASP A 46 -1.52 8.03 -10.83
N PHE A 47 -1.89 8.95 -9.95
CA PHE A 47 -3.21 9.61 -9.99
C PHE A 47 -3.40 10.46 -11.26
N GLN A 48 -2.38 11.18 -11.75
CA GLN A 48 -2.44 11.90 -13.02
C GLN A 48 -2.67 10.95 -14.21
N ILE A 49 -2.03 9.78 -14.22
CA ILE A 49 -2.24 8.74 -15.24
C ILE A 49 -3.71 8.25 -15.19
N MET A 50 -4.27 8.03 -13.99
CA MET A 50 -5.69 7.68 -13.84
C MET A 50 -6.63 8.79 -14.36
N CYS A 51 -6.33 10.06 -14.09
CA CYS A 51 -7.08 11.21 -14.61
C CYS A 51 -7.05 11.25 -16.14
N ILE A 52 -5.88 11.08 -16.75
CA ILE A 52 -5.68 11.06 -18.20
C ILE A 52 -6.47 9.92 -18.83
N ALA A 53 -6.37 8.71 -18.27
CA ALA A 53 -7.09 7.55 -18.77
C ALA A 53 -8.61 7.76 -18.72
N SER A 54 -9.11 8.31 -17.61
CA SER A 54 -10.54 8.58 -17.39
C SER A 54 -11.07 9.66 -18.34
N TYR A 55 -10.27 10.70 -18.61
CA TYR A 55 -10.60 11.69 -19.62
C TYR A 55 -10.80 11.05 -21.00
N TYR A 56 -9.83 10.25 -21.48
CA TYR A 56 -9.95 9.62 -22.80
C TYR A 56 -10.99 8.53 -22.89
N LYS A 57 -11.27 7.82 -21.78
CA LYS A 57 -12.40 6.89 -21.73
C LYS A 57 -13.69 7.59 -22.14
N LYS A 58 -13.93 8.79 -21.62
CA LYS A 58 -15.10 9.61 -21.94
C LYS A 58 -15.01 10.24 -23.34
N GLU A 59 -13.89 10.89 -23.65
CA GLU A 59 -13.70 11.62 -24.91
C GLU A 59 -13.82 10.71 -26.14
N LEU A 60 -13.22 9.51 -26.07
CA LEU A 60 -13.21 8.54 -27.17
C LEU A 60 -14.31 7.48 -27.04
N ARG A 61 -15.19 7.61 -26.04
CA ARG A 61 -16.29 6.66 -25.75
C ARG A 61 -15.82 5.21 -25.70
N ILE A 62 -14.70 4.96 -25.01
CA ILE A 62 -14.11 3.63 -24.89
C ILE A 62 -15.01 2.75 -24.01
N GLU A 63 -15.50 1.65 -24.57
CA GLU A 63 -16.30 0.67 -23.82
C GLU A 63 -15.52 0.06 -22.65
N ASP A 64 -16.21 -0.30 -21.57
CA ASP A 64 -15.58 -0.88 -20.37
C ASP A 64 -14.74 -2.13 -20.67
N LYS A 65 -15.19 -2.97 -21.60
CA LYS A 65 -14.46 -4.17 -22.03
C LYS A 65 -13.12 -3.83 -22.70
N ALA A 66 -13.07 -2.73 -23.46
CA ALA A 66 -11.87 -2.27 -24.16
C ALA A 66 -10.98 -1.37 -23.28
N PHE A 67 -11.55 -0.76 -22.23
CA PHE A 67 -10.84 0.20 -21.39
C PHE A 67 -9.64 -0.40 -20.67
N GLN A 68 -9.71 -1.66 -20.22
CA GLN A 68 -8.58 -2.31 -19.55
C GLN A 68 -7.35 -2.47 -20.48
N SER A 69 -7.55 -2.83 -21.74
CA SER A 69 -6.47 -2.96 -22.72
C SER A 69 -5.88 -1.59 -23.05
N PHE A 70 -6.74 -0.59 -23.29
CA PHE A 70 -6.31 0.79 -23.47
C PHE A 70 -5.48 1.29 -22.27
N PHE A 71 -5.98 1.09 -21.05
CA PHE A 71 -5.30 1.53 -19.83
C PHE A 71 -3.93 0.87 -19.71
N ASN A 72 -3.82 -0.43 -19.97
CA ASN A 72 -2.54 -1.14 -19.93
C ASN A 72 -1.52 -0.53 -20.90
N ARG A 73 -1.92 -0.27 -22.14
CA ARG A 73 -1.06 0.37 -23.14
C ARG A 73 -0.64 1.79 -22.74
N LEU A 74 -1.58 2.57 -22.19
CA LEU A 74 -1.32 3.90 -21.67
C LEU A 74 -0.34 3.86 -20.49
N GLU A 75 -0.53 2.94 -19.54
CA GLU A 75 0.35 2.76 -18.39
C GLU A 75 1.79 2.45 -18.83
N LYS A 76 1.96 1.55 -19.79
CA LYS A 76 3.29 1.24 -20.37
C LYS A 76 3.92 2.45 -21.04
N LEU A 77 3.16 3.21 -21.84
CA LEU A 77 3.66 4.46 -22.44
C LEU A 77 4.14 5.42 -21.34
N MET A 78 3.31 5.66 -20.33
CA MET A 78 3.64 6.57 -19.23
C MET A 78 4.82 6.09 -18.38
N ALA A 79 5.01 4.78 -18.24
CA ALA A 79 6.18 4.22 -17.58
C ALA A 79 7.49 4.56 -18.33
N PHE A 80 7.50 4.51 -19.67
CA PHE A 80 8.64 4.99 -20.46
C PHE A 80 8.85 6.50 -20.32
N VAL A 81 7.78 7.29 -20.33
CA VAL A 81 7.83 8.76 -20.17
C VAL A 81 8.45 9.12 -18.82
N ARG A 82 7.97 8.51 -17.73
CA ARG A 82 8.49 8.71 -16.37
C ARG A 82 9.97 8.41 -16.27
N PHE A 83 10.38 7.22 -16.72
CA PHE A 83 11.78 6.83 -16.66
C PHE A 83 12.69 7.74 -17.49
N GLN A 84 12.27 8.13 -18.70
CA GLN A 84 13.08 9.00 -19.54
C GLN A 84 13.21 10.42 -18.95
N LYS A 85 12.15 10.90 -18.29
CA LYS A 85 12.13 12.21 -17.61
C LYS A 85 12.98 12.20 -16.34
N ASN A 86 12.89 11.14 -15.54
CA ASN A 86 13.66 10.98 -14.31
C ASN A 86 14.05 9.51 -14.07
N PRO A 87 15.25 9.08 -14.51
CA PRO A 87 15.71 7.70 -14.33
C PRO A 87 15.91 7.28 -12.87
N LYS A 88 15.96 8.24 -11.93
CA LYS A 88 16.09 8.00 -10.50
C LYS A 88 14.74 7.81 -9.80
N GLU A 89 13.63 8.10 -10.47
CA GLU A 89 12.29 7.90 -9.91
C GLU A 89 11.98 6.40 -9.83
N GLY A 90 11.68 5.91 -8.62
CA GLY A 90 11.23 4.53 -8.42
C GLY A 90 9.75 4.37 -8.72
N PHE A 91 9.40 3.36 -9.52
CA PHE A 91 8.00 2.95 -9.74
C PHE A 91 7.91 1.46 -10.12
N ASN A 92 6.70 0.91 -10.09
CA ASN A 92 6.48 -0.48 -10.41
C ASN A 92 6.80 -0.79 -11.88
N GLY A 93 7.74 -1.71 -12.11
CA GLY A 93 8.19 -2.09 -13.45
C GLY A 93 9.38 -1.30 -13.98
N VAL A 94 9.96 -0.41 -13.16
CA VAL A 94 11.11 0.44 -13.52
C VAL A 94 12.30 -0.37 -14.04
N ASP A 95 12.64 -1.50 -13.42
CA ASP A 95 13.75 -2.36 -13.87
C ASP A 95 13.53 -2.91 -15.28
N ARG A 96 12.27 -3.25 -15.61
CA ARG A 96 11.91 -3.74 -16.94
C ARG A 96 11.97 -2.59 -17.95
N ILE A 97 11.46 -1.42 -17.60
CA ILE A 97 11.56 -0.21 -18.45
C ILE A 97 13.02 0.16 -18.71
N ASN A 98 13.87 0.17 -17.69
CA ASN A 98 15.29 0.47 -17.79
C ASN A 98 16.00 -0.46 -18.79
N LYS A 99 15.69 -1.76 -18.76
CA LYS A 99 16.23 -2.73 -19.75
C LYS A 99 15.74 -2.43 -21.16
N LEU A 100 14.45 -2.13 -21.33
CA LEU A 100 13.84 -1.91 -22.65
C LEU A 100 14.28 -0.59 -23.28
N ILE A 101 14.36 0.48 -22.52
CA ILE A 101 14.72 1.81 -23.04
C ILE A 101 16.21 1.91 -23.40
N ASN A 102 17.08 1.09 -22.79
CA ASN A 102 18.51 1.04 -23.11
C ASN A 102 18.85 0.08 -24.26
N THR A 103 17.84 -0.57 -24.85
CA THR A 103 18.04 -1.33 -26.09
C THR A 103 18.45 -0.38 -27.23
N PRO A 104 19.40 -0.75 -28.13
CA PRO A 104 19.97 0.14 -29.16
C PRO A 104 18.96 0.76 -30.14
N ASN A 105 17.72 0.27 -30.17
CA ASN A 105 16.67 0.78 -31.04
C ASN A 105 16.31 2.23 -30.70
N LYS A 106 16.02 3.06 -31.71
CA LYS A 106 15.53 4.43 -31.51
C LYS A 106 14.06 4.49 -31.10
N THR A 107 13.35 3.37 -31.22
CA THR A 107 11.92 3.24 -30.89
C THR A 107 11.71 2.44 -29.61
N ILE A 108 10.57 2.70 -28.96
CA ILE A 108 9.98 1.84 -27.95
C ILE A 108 8.76 1.14 -28.55
N THR A 109 8.48 -0.06 -28.06
CA THR A 109 7.33 -0.85 -28.47
C THR A 109 6.34 -0.98 -27.33
N ILE A 110 5.09 -0.61 -27.57
CA ILE A 110 3.95 -0.83 -26.68
C ILE A 110 3.10 -1.94 -27.28
N SER A 111 2.93 -3.04 -26.54
CA SER A 111 2.10 -4.18 -26.97
C SER A 111 1.39 -4.82 -25.77
N ASP A 112 0.35 -5.59 -26.05
CA ASP A 112 -0.38 -6.34 -25.02
C ASP A 112 0.41 -7.60 -24.59
N GLN A 113 1.32 -8.10 -25.43
CA GLN A 113 2.19 -9.25 -25.14
C GLN A 113 3.34 -8.90 -24.21
N GLN A 114 3.80 -7.65 -24.24
CA GLN A 114 4.96 -7.20 -23.51
C GLN A 114 4.54 -6.47 -22.24
N GLU A 115 4.45 -7.22 -21.14
CA GLU A 115 4.20 -6.64 -19.82
C GLU A 115 5.48 -6.09 -19.16
N ILE A 116 5.30 -5.05 -18.33
CA ILE A 116 6.39 -4.48 -17.53
C ILE A 116 6.41 -5.05 -16.11
N LEU A 117 5.40 -5.85 -15.76
CA LEU A 117 5.22 -6.54 -14.48
C LEU A 117 4.79 -7.99 -14.70
N SER A 118 5.00 -8.84 -13.69
CA SER A 118 4.53 -10.24 -13.71
C SER A 118 3.01 -10.37 -13.75
N ASN A 119 2.29 -9.38 -13.21
CA ASN A 119 0.85 -9.23 -13.33
C ASN A 119 0.52 -7.73 -13.40
N GLN A 120 0.39 -7.20 -14.60
CA GLN A 120 0.15 -5.78 -14.82
C GLN A 120 -1.16 -5.30 -14.21
N LYS A 121 -2.23 -6.10 -14.32
CA LYS A 121 -3.54 -5.74 -13.79
C LYS A 121 -3.54 -5.59 -12.27
N ALA A 122 -2.86 -6.48 -11.56
CA ALA A 122 -2.84 -6.48 -10.09
C ALA A 122 -1.79 -5.53 -9.51
N TYR A 123 -0.62 -5.44 -10.13
CA TYR A 123 0.53 -4.72 -9.57
C TYR A 123 0.81 -3.38 -10.26
N GLY A 124 0.20 -3.10 -11.41
CA GLY A 124 0.31 -1.83 -12.11
C GLY A 124 -0.47 -0.70 -11.44
N VAL A 125 -0.49 0.44 -12.11
CA VAL A 125 -1.26 1.64 -11.70
C VAL A 125 -2.73 1.28 -11.53
N TRP A 126 -3.31 0.52 -12.47
CA TRP A 126 -4.71 0.12 -12.39
C TRP A 126 -5.06 -0.59 -11.07
N GLY A 127 -4.35 -1.69 -10.76
CA GLY A 127 -4.65 -2.50 -9.57
C GLY A 127 -4.45 -1.77 -8.25
N LYS A 128 -3.50 -0.82 -8.21
CA LYS A 128 -3.17 -0.06 -7.00
C LYS A 128 -4.04 1.19 -6.80
N TYR A 129 -4.42 1.86 -7.88
CA TYR A 129 -5.05 3.19 -7.82
C TYR A 129 -6.52 3.19 -8.22
N ASN A 130 -7.06 2.17 -8.90
CA ASN A 130 -8.46 2.21 -9.36
C ASN A 130 -9.45 2.43 -8.22
N ARG A 131 -9.28 1.72 -7.10
CA ARG A 131 -10.14 1.91 -5.92
C ARG A 131 -9.92 3.29 -5.27
N PRO A 132 -8.69 3.69 -4.85
CA PRO A 132 -8.47 5.02 -4.29
C PRO A 132 -8.94 6.18 -5.18
N PHE A 133 -8.75 6.05 -6.48
CA PHE A 133 -9.18 7.05 -7.46
C PHE A 133 -10.71 7.18 -7.54
N SER A 134 -11.41 6.04 -7.50
CA SER A 134 -12.87 5.99 -7.48
C SER A 134 -13.44 6.48 -6.16
N ASP A 135 -12.93 5.96 -5.03
CA ASP A 135 -13.39 6.28 -3.68
C ASP A 135 -13.20 7.79 -3.38
N ALA A 136 -12.11 8.39 -3.86
CA ALA A 136 -11.85 9.84 -3.74
C ALA A 136 -12.76 10.73 -4.63
N GLY A 137 -13.60 10.14 -5.49
CA GLY A 137 -14.55 10.88 -6.33
C GLY A 137 -13.91 11.86 -7.31
N ILE A 138 -12.65 11.65 -7.73
CA ILE A 138 -11.89 12.62 -8.55
C ILE A 138 -12.65 13.01 -9.82
N THR A 139 -13.24 12.03 -10.51
CA THR A 139 -13.96 12.27 -11.77
C THR A 139 -15.33 12.92 -11.59
N GLU A 140 -15.83 12.96 -10.36
CA GLU A 140 -17.13 13.52 -10.00
C GLU A 140 -17.05 15.01 -9.65
N ILE A 141 -15.83 15.53 -9.43
CA ILE A 141 -15.62 16.95 -9.18
C ILE A 141 -16.00 17.78 -10.41
N SER A 142 -16.87 18.77 -10.18
CA SER A 142 -17.27 19.73 -11.20
C SER A 142 -16.04 20.39 -11.84
N GLY A 143 -16.01 20.43 -13.17
CA GLY A 143 -14.89 20.97 -13.94
C GLY A 143 -13.74 20.00 -14.21
N PHE A 144 -13.75 18.77 -13.65
CA PHE A 144 -12.71 17.76 -13.89
C PHE A 144 -12.40 17.56 -15.38
N HIS A 145 -13.44 17.36 -16.19
CA HIS A 145 -13.25 17.06 -17.61
C HIS A 145 -12.65 18.25 -18.38
N GLU A 146 -13.09 19.48 -18.11
CA GLU A 146 -12.54 20.68 -18.75
C GLU A 146 -11.11 20.98 -18.29
N LEU A 147 -10.80 20.72 -17.02
CA LEU A 147 -9.44 20.79 -16.50
C LEU A 147 -8.50 19.84 -17.24
N MET A 148 -8.89 18.57 -17.38
CA MET A 148 -8.08 17.57 -18.08
C MET A 148 -7.94 17.90 -19.57
N LYS A 149 -9.01 18.39 -20.21
CA LYS A 149 -8.99 18.88 -21.59
C LYS A 149 -8.00 20.03 -21.77
N LYS A 150 -8.02 21.02 -20.88
CA LYS A 150 -7.09 22.16 -20.89
C LYS A 150 -5.65 21.67 -20.76
N LYS A 151 -5.38 20.76 -19.82
CA LYS A 151 -4.06 20.16 -19.62
C LYS A 151 -3.57 19.39 -20.84
N ILE A 152 -4.41 18.54 -21.43
CA ILE A 152 -4.01 17.74 -22.61
C ILE A 152 -3.75 18.63 -23.82
N LYS A 153 -4.52 19.70 -24.00
CA LYS A 153 -4.32 20.67 -25.09
C LYS A 153 -3.00 21.43 -25.03
N THR A 154 -2.33 21.51 -23.87
CA THR A 154 -0.97 22.08 -23.81
C THR A 154 0.08 21.15 -24.44
N VAL A 155 -0.30 19.89 -24.73
CA VAL A 155 0.56 18.86 -25.31
C VAL A 155 -0.10 18.23 -26.56
N PRO A 156 -0.16 18.95 -27.70
CA PRO A 156 -0.88 18.48 -28.90
C PRO A 156 -0.35 17.18 -29.50
N ALA A 157 0.92 16.83 -29.23
CA ALA A 157 1.49 15.57 -29.68
C ALA A 157 0.80 14.35 -29.04
N PHE A 158 0.20 14.52 -27.86
CA PHE A 158 -0.34 13.43 -27.08
C PHE A 158 -1.63 12.84 -27.68
N ASP A 159 -2.54 13.66 -28.19
CA ASP A 159 -3.78 13.17 -28.85
C ASP A 159 -3.44 12.18 -29.98
N LYS A 160 -2.44 12.51 -30.81
CA LYS A 160 -1.97 11.63 -31.89
C LYS A 160 -1.38 10.32 -31.36
N MET A 161 -0.71 10.35 -30.21
CA MET A 161 -0.17 9.13 -29.59
C MET A 161 -1.30 8.25 -29.04
N ILE A 162 -2.31 8.85 -28.42
CA ILE A 162 -3.48 8.15 -27.90
C ILE A 162 -4.32 7.53 -29.03
N ASP A 163 -4.57 8.27 -30.11
CA ASP A 163 -5.23 7.74 -31.31
C ASP A 163 -4.56 6.45 -31.81
N ARG A 164 -3.23 6.43 -31.83
CA ARG A 164 -2.45 5.25 -32.23
C ARG A 164 -2.58 4.11 -31.23
N LEU A 165 -2.65 4.38 -29.93
CA LEU A 165 -2.84 3.36 -28.90
C LEU A 165 -4.24 2.73 -28.93
N VAL A 166 -5.28 3.53 -29.24
CA VAL A 166 -6.69 3.09 -29.24
C VAL A 166 -7.07 2.36 -30.52
N ARG A 167 -6.63 2.84 -31.69
CA ARG A 167 -7.07 2.30 -32.99
C ARG A 167 -6.44 0.96 -33.37
N LYS A 168 -5.34 0.57 -32.73
CA LYS A 168 -4.68 -0.69 -33.06
C LYS A 168 -5.41 -1.88 -32.44
N PRO A 169 -5.67 -2.95 -33.21
CA PRO A 169 -6.21 -4.20 -32.68
C PRO A 169 -5.40 -4.72 -31.49
N VAL A 170 -6.06 -5.50 -30.63
CA VAL A 170 -5.36 -6.39 -29.68
C VAL A 170 -4.35 -7.21 -30.50
N ASP A 171 -3.10 -7.30 -30.04
CA ASP A 171 -1.98 -8.00 -30.69
C ASP A 171 -1.14 -7.25 -31.74
N GLN A 172 -1.38 -5.95 -31.96
CA GLN A 172 -0.47 -5.14 -32.78
C GLN A 172 0.41 -4.20 -31.95
N ASN A 173 1.70 -4.24 -32.23
CA ASN A 173 2.70 -3.36 -31.65
C ASN A 173 2.47 -1.90 -32.06
N THR A 174 2.51 -0.98 -31.10
CA THR A 174 2.58 0.46 -31.37
C THR A 174 3.98 0.96 -31.06
N GLU A 175 4.65 1.53 -32.06
CA GLU A 175 6.01 2.02 -31.92
C GLU A 175 6.06 3.54 -31.79
N PHE A 176 6.86 4.03 -30.85
CA PHE A 176 7.12 5.45 -30.67
C PHE A 176 8.61 5.71 -30.70
N ASN A 177 9.04 6.78 -31.37
CA ASN A 177 10.42 7.22 -31.26
C ASN A 177 10.68 7.71 -29.83
N LYS A 178 11.83 7.35 -29.26
CA LYS A 178 12.22 7.78 -27.91
C LYS A 178 12.22 9.29 -27.76
N SER A 179 12.53 10.05 -28.82
CA SER A 179 12.48 11.52 -28.81
C SER A 179 11.06 12.08 -28.69
N GLN A 180 10.02 11.35 -29.10
CA GLN A 180 8.63 11.81 -29.00
C GLN A 180 8.12 11.82 -27.56
N LEU A 181 8.69 10.99 -26.69
CA LEU A 181 8.28 10.90 -25.29
C LEU A 181 8.56 12.21 -24.52
N GLN A 182 9.64 12.92 -24.87
CA GLN A 182 9.98 14.22 -24.29
C GLN A 182 8.88 15.27 -24.51
N LEU A 183 8.15 15.16 -25.62
CA LEU A 183 7.06 16.08 -25.94
C LEU A 183 5.91 15.97 -24.94
N ILE A 184 5.78 14.83 -24.24
CA ILE A 184 4.65 14.55 -23.33
C ILE A 184 5.03 14.57 -21.85
N TYR A 185 6.25 14.96 -21.52
CA TYR A 185 6.70 15.18 -20.13
C TYR A 185 5.80 16.12 -19.31
N PRO A 186 5.22 17.20 -19.89
CA PRO A 186 4.40 18.12 -19.12
C PRO A 186 3.11 17.51 -18.54
N LEU A 187 2.66 16.38 -19.08
CA LEU A 187 1.46 15.71 -18.58
C LEU A 187 1.64 15.11 -17.18
N ILE A 188 2.88 14.85 -16.79
CA ILE A 188 3.27 14.27 -15.50
C ILE A 188 4.19 15.22 -14.72
N ASP A 189 4.16 16.53 -15.03
CA ASP A 189 4.76 17.54 -14.17
C ASP A 189 4.03 17.61 -12.83
N LYS A 190 4.74 18.10 -11.81
CA LYS A 190 4.15 18.39 -10.50
C LYS A 190 2.91 19.27 -10.75
N PRO A 191 1.73 18.89 -10.24
CA PRO A 191 0.51 19.62 -10.53
C PRO A 191 0.56 21.01 -9.88
N GLU A 192 0.00 21.99 -10.59
CA GLU A 192 -0.10 23.39 -10.18
C GLU A 192 -1.54 23.89 -10.39
N GLY A 193 -1.87 25.06 -9.80
CA GLY A 193 -3.17 25.71 -9.97
C GLY A 193 -4.37 24.79 -9.70
N ASP A 194 -5.29 24.74 -10.65
CA ASP A 194 -6.54 23.98 -10.54
C ASP A 194 -6.33 22.46 -10.40
N GLU A 195 -5.28 21.90 -11.01
CA GLU A 195 -4.97 20.46 -10.87
C GLU A 195 -4.46 20.14 -9.46
N ARG A 196 -3.61 21.01 -8.91
CA ARG A 196 -3.17 20.88 -7.52
C ARG A 196 -4.36 20.97 -6.56
N ASN A 197 -5.25 21.94 -6.78
CA ASN A 197 -6.44 22.14 -5.95
C ASN A 197 -7.40 20.95 -6.02
N LEU A 198 -7.56 20.34 -7.20
CA LEU A 198 -8.31 19.10 -7.37
C LEU A 198 -7.74 17.99 -6.47
N PHE A 199 -6.44 17.75 -6.52
CA PHE A 199 -5.81 16.69 -5.73
C PHE A 199 -5.82 16.98 -4.23
N ILE A 200 -5.62 18.23 -3.79
CA ILE A 200 -5.75 18.60 -2.37
C ILE A 200 -7.18 18.30 -1.89
N LYS A 201 -8.19 18.76 -2.64
CA LYS A 201 -9.60 18.61 -2.25
C LYS A 201 -10.07 17.15 -2.18
N THR A 202 -9.48 16.27 -2.98
CA THR A 202 -9.92 14.87 -3.13
C THR A 202 -9.02 13.88 -2.38
N LEU A 203 -7.70 14.00 -2.50
CA LEU A 203 -6.74 13.03 -1.95
C LEU A 203 -6.22 13.39 -0.56
N LEU A 204 -6.28 14.67 -0.18
CA LEU A 204 -5.91 15.15 1.17
C LEU A 204 -7.14 15.48 2.00
N LYS A 205 -8.24 14.78 1.75
CA LYS A 205 -9.42 14.79 2.58
C LYS A 205 -9.25 13.84 3.75
N ASP A 206 -9.73 14.25 4.92
CA ASP A 206 -9.88 13.39 6.09
C ASP A 206 -11.34 13.41 6.58
N ASN A 207 -11.69 12.46 7.45
CA ASN A 207 -13.04 12.39 8.06
C ASN A 207 -13.20 13.32 9.28
N CYS A 208 -12.24 14.22 9.52
CA CYS A 208 -12.22 15.16 10.64
C CYS A 208 -12.25 16.61 10.10
N GLU A 209 -13.08 16.85 9.07
CA GLU A 209 -13.26 18.16 8.43
C GLU A 209 -11.97 18.81 7.89
N ASN A 210 -11.04 18.00 7.38
CA ASN A 210 -9.72 18.44 6.89
C ASN A 210 -8.79 18.94 8.00
N SER A 211 -9.05 18.59 9.26
CA SER A 211 -8.22 18.99 10.40
C SER A 211 -6.80 18.43 10.29
N LEU A 212 -6.62 17.23 9.72
CA LEU A 212 -5.29 16.65 9.50
C LEU A 212 -4.51 17.47 8.46
N TYR A 213 -5.14 17.83 7.34
CA TYR A 213 -4.53 18.71 6.34
C TYR A 213 -4.11 20.05 6.95
N LYS A 214 -4.99 20.67 7.75
CA LYS A 214 -4.73 21.94 8.41
C LYS A 214 -3.54 21.85 9.36
N ALA A 215 -3.53 20.86 10.26
CA ALA A 215 -2.46 20.67 11.23
C ALA A 215 -1.08 20.46 10.57
N ILE A 216 -1.02 19.66 9.49
CA ILE A 216 0.22 19.45 8.72
C ILE A 216 0.65 20.72 7.97
N SER A 217 -0.31 21.48 7.45
CA SER A 217 -0.04 22.73 6.71
C SER A 217 0.55 23.81 7.59
N GLU A 218 0.08 23.90 8.83
CA GLU A 218 0.56 24.84 9.85
C GLU A 218 1.92 24.41 10.44
N ASN A 219 2.22 23.10 10.45
CA ASN A 219 3.42 22.54 11.07
C ASN A 219 4.20 21.62 10.12
N LYS A 220 4.99 22.19 9.20
CA LYS A 220 5.75 21.40 8.21
C LYS A 220 6.84 20.50 8.82
N ASN A 221 7.29 20.76 10.04
CA ASN A 221 8.30 19.95 10.73
C ASN A 221 7.79 18.53 11.04
N LEU A 222 6.48 18.29 10.98
CA LEU A 222 5.85 16.99 11.20
C LEU A 222 6.21 15.95 10.13
N LEU A 223 6.65 16.38 8.95
CA LEU A 223 6.84 15.51 7.80
C LEU A 223 7.97 14.49 7.98
N GLY A 224 8.85 14.62 8.97
CA GLY A 224 9.98 13.69 9.19
C GLY A 224 9.81 12.72 10.36
N MET A 225 8.71 12.83 11.11
CA MET A 225 8.54 12.17 12.41
C MET A 225 8.16 10.68 12.26
N SER A 226 8.50 9.89 13.28
CA SER A 226 7.94 8.54 13.45
C SER A 226 6.43 8.61 13.69
N LEU A 227 5.73 7.47 13.60
CA LEU A 227 4.27 7.44 13.76
C LEU A 227 3.82 8.02 15.11
N TYR A 228 4.47 7.62 16.20
CA TYR A 228 4.06 8.04 17.54
C TYR A 228 4.41 9.51 17.81
N GLU A 229 5.59 9.97 17.41
CA GLU A 229 5.97 11.39 17.49
C GLU A 229 5.00 12.26 16.66
N LEU A 230 4.64 11.80 15.48
CA LEU A 230 3.69 12.49 14.61
C LEU A 230 2.31 12.59 15.27
N ILE A 231 1.79 11.48 15.81
CA ILE A 231 0.48 11.47 16.49
C ILE A 231 0.50 12.42 17.69
N GLU A 232 1.54 12.35 18.54
CA GLU A 232 1.67 13.23 19.70
C GLU A 232 1.70 14.70 19.29
N ASN A 233 2.52 15.06 18.31
CA ASN A 233 2.61 16.44 17.85
C ASN A 233 1.33 16.90 17.13
N LEU A 234 0.66 16.05 16.36
CA LEU A 234 -0.63 16.41 15.77
C LEU A 234 -1.68 16.66 16.85
N SER A 235 -1.74 15.81 17.88
CA SER A 235 -2.69 15.96 18.99
C SER A 235 -2.44 17.22 19.81
N LEU A 236 -1.17 17.59 20.02
CA LEU A 236 -0.82 18.84 20.73
C LEU A 236 -1.14 20.11 19.94
N ASN A 237 -1.11 20.03 18.61
CA ASN A 237 -1.31 21.17 17.72
C ASN A 237 -2.71 21.24 17.10
N SER A 238 -3.60 20.28 17.38
CA SER A 238 -4.95 20.23 16.85
C SER A 238 -5.99 20.56 17.91
N ALA A 239 -6.90 21.47 17.58
CA ALA A 239 -8.10 21.75 18.38
C ALA A 239 -9.28 20.81 18.05
N SER A 240 -9.18 19.94 17.04
CA SER A 240 -10.26 19.00 16.67
C SER A 240 -10.24 17.77 17.58
N GLU A 241 -11.33 17.58 18.32
CA GLU A 241 -11.55 16.41 19.16
C GLU A 241 -11.66 15.13 18.32
N GLU A 242 -12.30 15.20 17.15
CA GLU A 242 -12.47 14.07 16.22
C GLU A 242 -11.12 13.60 15.66
N LEU A 243 -10.25 14.55 15.29
CA LEU A 243 -8.89 14.22 14.85
C LEU A 243 -8.12 13.55 15.99
N ASN A 244 -8.15 14.13 17.18
CA ASN A 244 -7.43 13.62 18.35
C ASN A 244 -7.92 12.22 18.73
N HIS A 245 -9.24 11.98 18.70
CA HIS A 245 -9.82 10.66 18.91
C HIS A 245 -9.39 9.64 17.86
N SER A 246 -9.38 10.04 16.58
CA SER A 246 -8.95 9.16 15.48
C SER A 246 -7.46 8.80 15.57
N LEU A 247 -6.60 9.78 15.87
CA LEU A 247 -5.16 9.58 16.07
C LEU A 247 -4.87 8.69 17.27
N ASP A 248 -5.55 8.92 18.39
CA ASP A 248 -5.43 8.08 19.58
C ASP A 248 -5.87 6.64 19.30
N SER A 249 -6.98 6.45 18.57
CA SER A 249 -7.44 5.11 18.19
C SER A 249 -6.41 4.39 17.29
N ILE A 250 -5.77 5.09 16.35
CA ILE A 250 -4.68 4.55 15.53
C ILE A 250 -3.48 4.16 16.40
N ARG A 251 -3.06 5.05 17.32
CA ARG A 251 -1.95 4.81 18.25
C ARG A 251 -2.20 3.56 19.09
N ARG A 252 -3.36 3.48 19.75
CA ARG A 252 -3.73 2.34 20.60
C ARG A 252 -3.85 1.04 19.82
N THR A 253 -4.39 1.09 18.61
CA THR A 253 -4.43 -0.08 17.71
C THR A 253 -3.01 -0.57 17.42
N GLU A 254 -2.09 0.32 17.08
CA GLU A 254 -0.71 -0.07 16.75
C GLU A 254 0.07 -0.60 17.97
N LEU A 255 -0.15 0.02 19.14
CA LEU A 255 0.42 -0.46 20.41
C LEU A 255 -0.05 -1.87 20.78
N ILE A 256 -1.12 -2.39 20.17
CA ILE A 256 -1.59 -3.76 20.36
C ILE A 256 -1.05 -4.68 19.25
N LEU A 257 -1.18 -4.26 17.99
CA LEU A 257 -0.85 -5.12 16.85
C LEU A 257 0.66 -5.31 16.65
N SER A 258 1.45 -4.25 16.82
CA SER A 258 2.91 -4.29 16.64
C SER A 258 3.57 -5.32 17.58
N PRO A 259 3.32 -5.29 18.92
CA PRO A 259 3.88 -6.30 19.82
C PRO A 259 3.56 -7.74 19.42
N LEU A 260 2.29 -8.03 19.11
CA LEU A 260 1.84 -9.37 18.74
C LEU A 260 2.53 -9.86 17.47
N ASN A 261 2.71 -8.98 16.48
CA ASN A 261 3.40 -9.32 15.24
C ASN A 261 4.91 -9.55 15.47
N HIS A 262 5.56 -8.79 16.36
CA HIS A 262 6.96 -8.99 16.72
C HIS A 262 7.17 -10.30 17.49
N ILE A 263 6.30 -10.63 18.45
CA ILE A 263 6.34 -11.92 19.14
C ILE A 263 6.20 -13.07 18.13
N PHE A 264 5.25 -12.97 17.21
CA PHE A 264 5.05 -13.98 16.18
C PHE A 264 6.31 -14.18 15.31
N ARG A 265 6.92 -13.08 14.84
CA ARG A 265 8.16 -13.12 14.05
C ARG A 265 9.37 -13.61 14.83
N TYR A 266 9.42 -13.35 16.13
CA TYR A 266 10.44 -13.90 17.01
C TYR A 266 10.34 -15.40 17.14
N LEU A 267 9.14 -15.94 17.30
CA LEU A 267 8.92 -17.38 17.36
C LEU A 267 9.34 -18.07 16.06
N GLN A 268 9.24 -17.38 14.92
CA GLN A 268 9.73 -17.90 13.65
C GLN A 268 11.26 -18.05 13.57
N THR A 269 12.05 -17.62 14.55
CA THR A 269 13.51 -17.76 14.53
C THR A 269 14.00 -19.18 14.81
N LYS A 270 13.14 -20.06 15.34
CA LYS A 270 13.43 -21.49 15.54
C LYS A 270 12.35 -22.34 14.90
N SER A 271 12.71 -23.57 14.52
CA SER A 271 11.75 -24.56 14.00
C SER A 271 10.84 -25.14 15.08
N TYR A 272 11.29 -25.09 16.35
CA TYR A 272 10.55 -25.61 17.49
C TYR A 272 10.87 -24.82 18.76
N TRP A 273 9.86 -24.62 19.60
CA TRP A 273 9.97 -24.04 20.94
C TRP A 273 9.28 -24.93 21.96
N THR A 274 9.99 -25.31 23.03
CA THR A 274 9.35 -26.00 24.15
C THR A 274 8.45 -25.04 24.94
N ARG A 275 7.42 -25.56 25.61
CA ARG A 275 6.60 -24.75 26.53
C ARG A 275 7.43 -24.05 27.61
N PHE A 276 8.49 -24.70 28.10
CA PHE A 276 9.39 -24.11 29.08
C PHE A 276 10.12 -22.90 28.51
N GLU A 277 10.76 -23.02 27.33
CA GLU A 277 11.42 -21.88 26.67
C GLU A 277 10.48 -20.70 26.44
N ILE A 278 9.23 -20.98 26.03
CA ILE A 278 8.22 -19.94 25.86
C ILE A 278 7.89 -19.30 27.21
N SER A 279 7.63 -20.10 28.25
CA SER A 279 7.23 -19.60 29.56
C SER A 279 8.24 -18.66 30.20
N VAL A 280 9.54 -18.88 29.99
CA VAL A 280 10.62 -18.08 30.59
C VAL A 280 11.22 -17.04 29.64
N SER A 281 10.62 -16.84 28.46
CA SER A 281 11.14 -15.90 27.47
C SER A 281 10.93 -14.45 27.90
N SER A 282 11.97 -13.84 28.45
CA SER A 282 11.99 -12.40 28.79
C SER A 282 11.78 -11.51 27.57
N ALA A 283 12.18 -11.96 26.37
CA ALA A 283 11.96 -11.23 25.13
C ALA A 283 10.47 -11.03 24.86
N ILE A 284 9.63 -12.06 25.09
CA ILE A 284 8.17 -11.94 24.92
C ILE A 284 7.59 -10.99 25.98
N GLU A 285 8.03 -11.10 27.23
CA GLU A 285 7.54 -10.26 28.33
C GLU A 285 7.81 -8.77 28.09
N GLN A 286 9.01 -8.42 27.63
CA GLN A 286 9.43 -7.03 27.40
C GLN A 286 8.68 -6.34 26.25
N THR A 287 8.05 -7.09 25.35
CA THR A 287 7.30 -6.53 24.22
C THR A 287 5.88 -6.08 24.58
N ARG A 288 5.38 -6.47 25.76
CA ARG A 288 3.98 -6.24 26.14
C ARG A 288 3.70 -4.77 26.40
N THR A 289 2.53 -4.33 26.00
CA THR A 289 1.98 -3.00 26.26
C THR A 289 0.72 -3.11 27.11
N ASN A 290 0.46 -2.11 27.92
CA ASN A 290 -0.83 -1.95 28.60
C ASN A 290 -1.61 -0.85 27.89
N VAL A 291 -2.70 -1.23 27.23
CA VAL A 291 -3.49 -0.33 26.40
C VAL A 291 -4.94 -0.38 26.86
N ASP A 292 -5.52 0.79 27.13
CA ASP A 292 -6.96 0.91 27.32
C ASP A 292 -7.67 0.68 25.97
N THR A 293 -8.59 -0.28 25.96
CA THR A 293 -9.27 -0.71 24.74
C THR A 293 -10.69 -0.16 24.61
N GLU A 294 -11.13 0.69 25.53
CA GLU A 294 -12.43 1.34 25.43
C GLU A 294 -12.55 2.13 24.12
N GLY A 295 -13.66 1.90 23.40
CA GLY A 295 -13.92 2.52 22.09
C GLY A 295 -13.16 1.91 20.90
N LEU A 296 -12.32 0.88 21.11
CA LEU A 296 -11.69 0.15 20.01
C LEU A 296 -12.60 -0.96 19.46
N ASP A 297 -12.33 -1.41 18.24
CA ASP A 297 -13.05 -2.53 17.62
C ASP A 297 -12.92 -3.82 18.44
N ILE A 298 -13.97 -4.65 18.45
CA ILE A 298 -14.02 -5.90 19.23
C ILE A 298 -12.83 -6.81 18.89
N SER A 299 -12.42 -6.89 17.62
CA SER A 299 -11.27 -7.71 17.22
C SER A 299 -9.96 -7.21 17.83
N ILE A 300 -9.82 -5.89 18.01
CA ILE A 300 -8.65 -5.28 18.66
C ILE A 300 -8.69 -5.55 20.17
N GLN A 301 -9.86 -5.44 20.79
CA GLN A 301 -10.05 -5.76 22.20
C GLN A 301 -9.69 -7.23 22.50
N GLU A 302 -10.11 -8.15 21.63
CA GLU A 302 -9.76 -9.57 21.74
C GLU A 302 -8.26 -9.83 21.62
N LEU A 303 -7.59 -9.16 20.67
CA LEU A 303 -6.14 -9.26 20.50
C LEU A 303 -5.37 -8.68 21.69
N ASN A 304 -5.84 -7.57 22.28
CA ASN A 304 -5.21 -6.99 23.46
C ASN A 304 -5.18 -7.96 24.64
N LYS A 305 -6.21 -8.81 24.79
CA LYS A 305 -6.24 -9.83 25.86
C LYS A 305 -5.00 -10.73 25.80
N PHE A 306 -4.48 -11.03 24.61
CA PHE A 306 -3.30 -11.88 24.46
C PHE A 306 -2.08 -11.30 25.21
N LEU A 307 -1.88 -9.98 25.18
CA LEU A 307 -0.76 -9.31 25.84
C LEU A 307 -0.82 -9.40 27.38
N THR A 308 -2.00 -9.68 27.92
CA THR A 308 -2.22 -9.86 29.38
C THR A 308 -2.05 -11.31 29.84
N LEU A 309 -2.07 -12.28 28.92
CA LEU A 309 -1.94 -13.70 29.24
C LEU A 309 -0.50 -14.11 29.57
N PRO A 310 -0.24 -15.19 30.31
CA PRO A 310 1.12 -15.73 30.43
C PRO A 310 1.66 -16.16 29.05
N ASN A 311 2.99 -16.24 28.91
CA ASN A 311 3.64 -16.39 27.60
C ASN A 311 3.11 -17.58 26.79
N VAL A 312 2.88 -18.72 27.44
CA VAL A 312 2.43 -19.93 26.73
C VAL A 312 1.03 -19.76 26.15
N GLU A 313 0.12 -19.16 26.91
CA GLU A 313 -1.26 -18.88 26.51
C GLU A 313 -1.33 -17.79 25.44
N LEU A 314 -0.49 -16.75 25.54
CA LEU A 314 -0.32 -15.74 24.49
C LEU A 314 0.10 -16.41 23.18
N VAL A 315 1.13 -17.24 23.21
CA VAL A 315 1.66 -17.93 22.02
C VAL A 315 0.64 -18.92 21.45
N LEU A 316 -0.11 -19.63 22.30
CA LEU A 316 -1.23 -20.45 21.87
C LEU A 316 -2.30 -19.61 21.15
N GLY A 317 -2.65 -18.44 21.68
CA GLY A 317 -3.58 -17.50 21.06
C GLY A 317 -3.11 -17.04 19.68
N LEU A 318 -1.83 -16.70 19.54
CA LEU A 318 -1.22 -16.32 18.25
C LEU A 318 -1.22 -17.48 17.24
N ALA A 319 -0.88 -18.69 17.66
CA ALA A 319 -0.92 -19.87 16.80
C ALA A 319 -2.34 -20.18 16.31
N ASN A 320 -3.33 -20.12 17.20
CA ASN A 320 -4.74 -20.30 16.86
C ASN A 320 -5.24 -19.21 15.88
N ARG A 321 -4.87 -17.95 16.13
CA ARG A 321 -5.19 -16.84 15.22
C ARG A 321 -4.59 -17.06 13.84
N ASN A 322 -3.32 -17.48 13.77
CA ASN A 322 -2.65 -17.79 12.52
C ASN A 322 -3.34 -18.95 11.78
N GLU A 323 -3.75 -20.00 12.49
CA GLU A 323 -4.52 -21.11 11.91
C GLU A 323 -5.85 -20.63 11.32
N GLN A 324 -6.61 -19.82 12.06
CA GLN A 324 -7.89 -19.26 11.60
C GLN A 324 -7.72 -18.39 10.33
N VAL A 325 -6.74 -17.49 10.33
CA VAL A 325 -6.47 -16.61 9.19
C VAL A 325 -5.99 -17.40 7.97
N SER A 326 -5.09 -18.36 8.18
CA SER A 326 -4.62 -19.24 7.11
C SER A 326 -5.75 -20.09 6.53
N ALA A 327 -6.60 -20.69 7.38
CA ALA A 327 -7.75 -21.49 6.95
C ALA A 327 -8.75 -20.66 6.13
N GLY A 328 -9.06 -19.44 6.56
CA GLY A 328 -9.91 -18.51 5.81
C GLY A 328 -9.35 -18.15 4.43
N ARG A 329 -8.03 -18.27 4.23
CA ARG A 329 -7.34 -18.05 2.95
C ARG A 329 -7.04 -19.34 2.17
N LYS A 330 -7.59 -20.48 2.63
CA LYS A 330 -7.30 -21.82 2.06
C LYS A 330 -5.79 -22.14 2.03
N SER A 331 -5.09 -21.71 3.08
CA SER A 331 -3.65 -21.91 3.27
C SER A 331 -3.37 -22.67 4.57
N VAL A 332 -2.14 -23.15 4.73
CA VAL A 332 -1.69 -23.84 5.94
C VAL A 332 -1.20 -22.82 6.97
N ALA A 333 -1.41 -23.12 8.25
CA ALA A 333 -0.85 -22.35 9.38
C ALA A 333 0.68 -22.37 9.35
N TRP A 334 1.29 -21.27 9.73
CA TRP A 334 2.73 -21.10 9.82
C TRP A 334 3.29 -21.70 11.09
N MET A 335 2.51 -21.73 12.16
CA MET A 335 2.91 -22.34 13.42
C MET A 335 1.72 -23.08 14.03
N LYS A 336 2.01 -24.10 14.83
CA LYS A 336 1.00 -24.92 15.50
C LYS A 336 1.47 -25.25 16.92
N MET A 337 0.63 -24.99 17.90
CA MET A 337 0.87 -25.42 19.28
C MET A 337 0.41 -26.86 19.45
N ASN A 338 1.23 -27.69 20.09
CA ASN A 338 0.90 -29.04 20.52
C ASN A 338 1.07 -29.18 22.05
N GLU A 339 1.00 -30.41 22.57
CA GLU A 339 1.17 -30.67 24.01
C GLU A 339 2.57 -30.30 24.52
N ASN A 340 3.60 -30.54 23.70
CA ASN A 340 5.01 -30.39 24.07
C ASN A 340 5.58 -28.98 23.80
N GLY A 341 5.00 -28.24 22.86
CA GLY A 341 5.54 -26.96 22.42
C GLY A 341 4.93 -26.41 21.13
N LEU A 342 5.59 -25.40 20.57
CA LEU A 342 5.21 -24.75 19.32
C LEU A 342 6.09 -25.27 18.18
N GLU A 343 5.45 -25.82 17.14
CA GLU A 343 6.08 -26.14 15.87
C GLU A 343 5.97 -24.97 14.90
N VAL A 344 7.06 -24.62 14.23
CA VAL A 344 7.12 -23.56 13.22
C VAL A 344 7.38 -24.18 11.85
N ASN A 345 6.41 -24.02 10.96
CA ASN A 345 6.38 -24.58 9.61
C ASN A 345 6.75 -23.55 8.53
N HIS A 346 6.93 -22.27 8.88
CA HIS A 346 7.27 -21.21 7.93
C HIS A 346 8.10 -20.09 8.58
N PHE A 347 9.22 -19.72 7.94
CA PHE A 347 10.25 -18.84 8.51
C PHE A 347 10.32 -17.44 7.88
N GLU A 348 9.50 -17.14 6.86
CA GLU A 348 9.52 -15.83 6.21
C GLU A 348 9.14 -14.72 7.21
N GLY A 349 9.98 -13.69 7.31
CA GLY A 349 9.80 -12.58 8.25
C GLY A 349 10.36 -12.81 9.66
N ALA A 350 11.04 -13.94 9.91
CA ALA A 350 11.70 -14.20 11.18
C ALA A 350 12.67 -13.07 11.57
N ARG A 351 12.56 -12.56 12.80
CA ARG A 351 13.38 -11.44 13.29
C ARG A 351 13.62 -11.56 14.79
N SER A 352 14.82 -11.18 15.25
CA SER A 352 15.10 -11.02 16.68
C SER A 352 14.44 -9.78 17.26
N MET A 353 14.18 -9.77 18.57
CA MET A 353 13.56 -8.67 19.31
C MET A 353 14.54 -7.82 20.13
N TYR A 354 15.86 -8.01 19.99
CA TYR A 354 16.87 -7.33 20.83
C TYR A 354 16.72 -5.80 20.90
N ASP A 355 16.28 -5.17 19.80
CA ASP A 355 16.13 -3.71 19.74
C ASP A 355 14.66 -3.28 19.69
N TYR A 356 13.69 -4.15 19.94
CA TYR A 356 12.28 -3.78 19.81
C TYR A 356 11.76 -3.10 21.08
N ASN A 357 11.43 -1.81 20.98
CA ASN A 357 10.64 -1.10 21.98
C ASN A 357 9.23 -0.78 21.43
N PRO A 358 8.15 -1.33 22.00
CA PRO A 358 6.79 -1.14 21.49
C PRO A 358 6.26 0.29 21.61
N THR A 359 6.86 1.14 22.46
CA THR A 359 6.45 2.55 22.61
C THR A 359 7.12 3.46 21.59
N ILE A 360 8.14 2.97 20.88
CA ILE A 360 8.90 3.72 19.86
C ILE A 360 8.66 3.14 18.47
N HIS A 361 8.59 1.81 18.37
CA HIS A 361 8.51 1.11 17.10
C HIS A 361 7.08 0.75 16.69
N ASN A 362 6.82 0.91 15.40
CA ASN A 362 5.58 0.54 14.74
C ASN A 362 5.87 -0.31 13.49
N ASP A 363 4.94 -1.18 13.13
CA ASP A 363 4.95 -1.98 11.91
C ASP A 363 4.05 -1.39 10.82
N ASN A 364 3.00 -0.67 11.22
CA ASN A 364 2.00 -0.12 10.30
C ASN A 364 1.90 1.40 10.44
N SER A 365 2.12 2.10 9.33
CA SER A 365 1.87 3.56 9.22
C SER A 365 1.26 3.94 7.87
N TYR A 366 0.82 2.95 7.09
CA TYR A 366 0.78 3.04 5.64
C TYR A 366 -0.12 4.16 5.07
N PHE A 367 -1.30 4.39 5.65
CA PHE A 367 -2.18 5.45 5.18
C PHE A 367 -1.65 6.83 5.50
N ILE A 368 -1.17 7.03 6.73
CA ILE A 368 -0.55 8.30 7.15
C ILE A 368 0.68 8.57 6.30
N SER A 369 1.56 7.58 6.11
CA SER A 369 2.72 7.72 5.24
C SER A 369 2.34 8.03 3.79
N SER A 370 1.28 7.39 3.25
CA SER A 370 0.79 7.68 1.90
C SER A 370 0.24 9.10 1.79
N TYR A 371 -0.57 9.52 2.76
CA TYR A 371 -1.12 10.87 2.85
C TYR A 371 -0.02 11.94 2.91
N LEU A 372 0.97 11.75 3.79
CA LEU A 372 2.12 12.66 3.89
C LEU A 372 2.94 12.69 2.62
N ASN A 373 3.10 11.55 1.93
CA ASN A 373 3.82 11.51 0.65
C ASN A 373 3.08 12.26 -0.45
N ILE A 374 1.75 12.15 -0.51
CA ILE A 374 0.90 12.93 -1.43
C ILE A 374 1.03 14.42 -1.09
N TYR A 375 0.94 14.79 0.19
CA TYR A 375 1.14 16.16 0.64
C TYR A 375 2.49 16.73 0.18
N ARG A 376 3.60 16.01 0.36
CA ARG A 376 4.94 16.41 -0.11
C ARG A 376 5.06 16.54 -1.63
N GLN A 377 4.28 15.80 -2.41
CA GLN A 377 4.30 15.92 -3.86
C GLN A 377 3.49 17.13 -4.35
N LEU A 378 2.49 17.56 -3.59
CA LEU A 378 1.64 18.71 -3.92
C LEU A 378 2.18 20.05 -3.41
N HIS A 379 3.05 20.04 -2.38
CA HIS A 379 3.69 21.22 -1.79
C HIS A 379 5.17 21.23 -2.12
#